data_AF-A0A9E2CHR9-F1
#
_entry.id   AF-A0A9E2CHR9-F1
#
_cell.length_a   1.000
_cell.length_b   1.000
_cell.length_c   1.000
_cell.angle_alpha   90.00
_cell.angle_beta   90.00
_cell.angle_gamma   90.00
#
_symmetry.space_group_name_H-M   'P 1'
#
loop_
_entity.id
_entity.type
_entity.pdbx_description
1 polymer ?
#
loop_
_entity_poly.entity_id
_entity_poly.type
_entity_poly.pdbx_seq_one_letter_code
_entity_poly.pdbx_strand_id
1 'polypeptide(L)'
;MRNQRTIASEVELEGHGLFTGKPVVVRLRPGGPHTGIWFVRTDQSPPARVAARIENVSKRARRTALRNGTAAIETVEHCLSACAGLGIDNLQIELNADELPSGDGSCLPFTKSLREAGITEQEAPREPCVIREVLRVVDGDSELIAVPPLDPKSETLEVSYELDYGRDNPIGHQAYRVTVTSENYEANLAPARTFVLAEEAEELRAAGLGLHLTYDDILVFGKDGVIDNQLRFPDECARHKILDLLGDLALLGQPIVGRIFARKSGHALNHTLVRSLREREDAARQASALTGPPEIDIRRLQRILPHRYPFLMIDR
;
A
#
# COMPACT_ATOMS: atom_id res chain seq x y z
N MET A 1 -10.51 -19.12 -2.21
CA MET A 1 -10.28 -17.75 -2.68
C MET A 1 -11.57 -16.96 -2.56
N ARG A 2 -11.53 -15.85 -1.84
CA ARG A 2 -12.69 -14.95 -1.69
C ARG A 2 -12.95 -14.12 -2.95
N ASN A 3 -14.14 -13.56 -3.04
CA ASN A 3 -14.48 -12.55 -4.02
C ASN A 3 -13.87 -11.17 -3.69
N GLN A 4 -13.85 -10.28 -4.68
CA GLN A 4 -13.45 -8.88 -4.50
C GLN A 4 -14.39 -8.15 -3.55
N ARG A 5 -13.88 -7.12 -2.87
CA ARG A 5 -14.64 -6.30 -1.94
C ARG A 5 -14.55 -4.82 -2.25
N THR A 6 -15.62 -4.12 -1.93
CA THR A 6 -15.71 -2.65 -1.90
C THR A 6 -16.50 -2.21 -0.66
N ILE A 7 -16.73 -0.91 -0.49
CA ILE A 7 -17.60 -0.39 0.56
C ILE A 7 -19.07 -0.36 0.10
N ALA A 8 -20.01 -0.48 1.02
CA ALA A 8 -21.45 -0.55 0.72
C ALA A 8 -22.07 0.84 0.50
N SER A 9 -21.53 1.86 1.16
CA SER A 9 -22.01 3.24 1.09
C SER A 9 -20.84 4.22 1.05
N GLU A 10 -21.11 5.44 0.62
CA GLU A 10 -20.13 6.53 0.67
C GLU A 10 -19.92 7.00 2.11
N VAL A 11 -18.67 7.32 2.47
CA VAL A 11 -18.31 7.95 3.75
C VAL A 11 -17.34 9.09 3.51
N GLU A 12 -17.41 10.10 4.36
CA GLU A 12 -16.57 11.29 4.32
C GLU A 12 -15.76 11.41 5.62
N LEU A 13 -14.51 11.83 5.50
CA LEU A 13 -13.65 12.16 6.62
C LEU A 13 -12.90 13.46 6.35
N GLU A 14 -12.74 14.27 7.39
CA GLU A 14 -12.07 15.57 7.32
C GLU A 14 -10.83 15.56 8.20
N GLY A 15 -9.83 16.38 7.85
CA GLY A 15 -8.65 16.57 8.67
C GLY A 15 -7.64 17.51 8.02
N HIS A 16 -6.38 17.39 8.42
CA HIS A 16 -5.27 18.17 7.86
C HIS A 16 -4.17 17.23 7.35
N GLY A 17 -3.54 17.59 6.24
CA GLY A 17 -2.40 16.84 5.71
C GLY A 17 -1.21 16.86 6.66
N LEU A 18 -0.56 15.71 6.87
CA LEU A 18 0.53 15.54 7.84
C LEU A 18 1.66 16.57 7.66
N PHE A 19 2.15 16.72 6.44
CA PHE A 19 3.29 17.59 6.14
C PHE A 19 2.84 19.01 5.80
N THR A 20 1.76 19.15 5.03
CA THR A 20 1.30 20.45 4.50
C THR A 20 0.46 21.26 5.48
N GLY A 21 -0.23 20.60 6.42
CA GLY A 21 -1.20 21.23 7.32
C GLY A 21 -2.41 21.83 6.62
N LYS A 22 -2.62 21.55 5.33
CA LYS A 22 -3.79 22.03 4.60
C LYS A 22 -5.02 21.24 5.04
N PRO A 23 -6.17 21.89 5.25
CA PRO A 23 -7.42 21.18 5.49
C PRO A 23 -7.78 20.37 4.25
N VAL A 24 -8.25 19.15 4.47
CA VAL A 24 -8.64 18.20 3.42
C VAL A 24 -9.92 17.48 3.83
N VAL A 25 -10.82 17.36 2.86
CA VAL A 25 -12.00 16.51 2.92
C VAL A 25 -11.73 15.34 1.98
N VAL A 26 -11.83 14.13 2.50
CA VAL A 26 -11.69 12.88 1.76
C VAL A 26 -13.04 12.18 1.72
N ARG A 27 -13.43 11.72 0.55
CA ARG A 27 -14.66 10.96 0.35
C ARG A 27 -14.33 9.60 -0.24
N LEU A 28 -14.70 8.56 0.48
CA LEU A 28 -14.51 7.16 0.08
C LEU A 28 -15.78 6.69 -0.60
N ARG A 29 -15.66 6.22 -1.84
CA ARG A 29 -16.77 5.77 -2.69
C ARG A 29 -16.61 4.32 -3.12
N PRO A 30 -17.72 3.56 -3.22
CA PRO A 30 -17.68 2.22 -3.79
C PRO A 30 -17.02 2.21 -5.18
N GLY A 31 -16.12 1.26 -5.40
CA GLY A 31 -15.51 0.99 -6.70
C GLY A 31 -16.16 -0.20 -7.38
N GLY A 32 -16.25 -0.20 -8.71
CA GLY A 32 -16.72 -1.35 -9.48
C GLY A 32 -15.74 -2.53 -9.45
N PRO A 33 -16.15 -3.74 -9.84
CA PRO A 33 -15.22 -4.87 -9.94
C PRO A 33 -14.04 -4.57 -10.85
N HIS A 34 -12.85 -5.07 -10.49
CA HIS A 34 -11.58 -4.90 -11.21
C HIS A 34 -11.11 -3.45 -11.42
N THR A 35 -11.75 -2.46 -10.77
CA THR A 35 -11.25 -1.09 -10.87
C THR A 35 -9.96 -0.92 -10.10
N GLY A 36 -9.78 -1.61 -8.98
CA GLY A 36 -8.71 -1.34 -8.02
C GLY A 36 -9.00 -0.06 -7.22
N ILE A 37 -7.97 0.44 -6.53
CA ILE A 37 -8.03 1.67 -5.75
C ILE A 37 -7.55 2.86 -6.61
N TRP A 38 -8.35 3.92 -6.66
CA TRP A 38 -8.04 5.15 -7.38
C TRP A 38 -8.22 6.35 -6.48
N PHE A 39 -7.35 7.33 -6.66
CA PHE A 39 -7.52 8.64 -6.08
C PHE A 39 -8.00 9.65 -7.12
N VAL A 40 -8.79 10.63 -6.68
CA VAL A 40 -9.38 11.67 -7.53
C VAL A 40 -9.24 13.04 -6.88
N ARG A 41 -8.45 13.92 -7.49
CA ARG A 41 -8.28 15.32 -7.08
C ARG A 41 -9.47 16.15 -7.57
N THR A 42 -10.45 16.38 -6.70
CA THR A 42 -11.69 17.08 -7.03
C THR A 42 -11.56 18.60 -7.04
N ASP A 43 -10.47 19.12 -6.47
CA ASP A 43 -10.11 20.54 -6.52
C ASP A 43 -9.49 20.98 -7.86
N GLN A 44 -9.22 20.03 -8.77
CA GLN A 44 -8.70 20.30 -10.11
C GLN A 44 -9.81 20.28 -11.17
N SER A 45 -9.62 21.03 -12.26
CA SER A 45 -10.56 21.09 -13.39
C SER A 45 -9.87 20.76 -14.72
N PRO A 46 -10.17 19.62 -15.37
CA PRO A 46 -11.07 18.55 -14.89
C PRO A 46 -10.47 17.80 -13.69
N PRO A 47 -11.30 17.08 -12.89
CA PRO A 47 -10.80 16.27 -11.79
C PRO A 47 -9.75 15.26 -12.27
N ALA A 48 -8.58 15.27 -11.63
CA ALA A 48 -7.47 14.44 -12.04
C ALA A 48 -7.47 13.10 -11.29
N ARG A 49 -7.20 12.02 -12.00
CA ARG A 49 -7.25 10.65 -11.46
C ARG A 49 -5.86 10.03 -11.40
N VAL A 50 -5.56 9.38 -10.29
CA VAL A 50 -4.28 8.69 -10.07
C VAL A 50 -4.57 7.28 -9.54
N ALA A 51 -4.16 6.24 -10.24
CA ALA A 51 -4.33 4.87 -9.75
C ALA A 51 -3.32 4.59 -8.63
N ALA A 52 -3.73 3.86 -7.59
CA ALA A 52 -2.86 3.39 -6.52
C ALA A 52 -1.99 2.23 -7.00
N ARG A 53 -1.01 2.53 -7.85
CA ARG A 53 -0.10 1.53 -8.41
C ARG A 53 1.35 2.00 -8.39
N ILE A 54 2.26 1.03 -8.33
CA ILE A 54 3.71 1.26 -8.24
C ILE A 54 4.27 2.10 -9.41
N GLU A 55 3.62 2.05 -10.57
CA GLU A 55 4.01 2.84 -11.75
C GLU A 55 3.77 4.34 -11.55
N ASN A 56 2.81 4.70 -10.69
CA ASN A 56 2.48 6.09 -10.38
C ASN A 56 3.24 6.64 -9.16
N VAL A 57 4.07 5.83 -8.50
CA VAL A 57 4.85 6.32 -7.36
C VAL A 57 5.86 7.37 -7.79
N SER A 58 5.84 8.50 -7.11
CA SER A 58 6.82 9.57 -7.23
C SER A 58 7.75 9.59 -6.02
N LYS A 59 9.05 9.81 -6.26
CA LYS A 59 10.03 9.84 -5.17
C LYS A 59 9.74 11.02 -4.23
N ARG A 60 9.51 10.69 -2.96
CA ARG A 60 9.41 11.60 -1.84
C ARG A 60 10.16 11.00 -0.67
N ALA A 61 10.89 11.84 0.06
CA ALA A 61 11.49 11.40 1.30
C ALA A 61 10.38 11.22 2.36
N ARG A 62 10.53 10.20 3.21
CA ARG A 62 9.70 9.94 4.41
C ARG A 62 8.21 9.63 4.18
N ARG A 63 7.74 9.49 2.94
CA ARG A 63 6.33 9.16 2.63
C ARG A 63 6.18 8.54 1.25
N THR A 64 5.02 7.95 0.99
CA THR A 64 4.63 7.51 -0.34
C THR A 64 3.73 8.53 -1.00
N ALA A 65 4.09 8.92 -2.23
CA ALA A 65 3.31 9.85 -3.02
C ALA A 65 3.06 9.30 -4.42
N LEU A 66 1.86 9.57 -4.94
CA LEU A 66 1.44 9.18 -6.27
C LEU A 66 1.36 10.39 -7.18
N ARG A 67 1.70 10.21 -8.45
CA ARG A 67 1.65 11.27 -9.46
C ARG A 67 1.13 10.74 -10.79
N ASN A 68 0.24 11.49 -11.42
CA ASN A 68 -0.16 11.30 -12.81
C ASN A 68 -0.32 12.67 -13.48
N GLY A 69 0.50 12.97 -14.49
CA GLY A 69 0.55 14.29 -15.09
C GLY A 69 0.91 15.38 -14.07
N THR A 70 0.03 16.37 -13.90
CA THR A 70 0.18 17.46 -12.92
C THR A 70 -0.40 17.13 -11.55
N ALA A 71 -1.21 16.09 -11.43
CA ALA A 71 -1.79 15.69 -10.16
C ALA A 71 -0.78 14.91 -9.31
N ALA A 72 -0.62 15.35 -8.06
CA ALA A 72 0.16 14.67 -7.04
C ALA A 72 -0.71 14.46 -5.80
N ILE A 73 -0.48 13.34 -5.11
CA ILE A 73 -1.18 12.96 -3.90
C ILE A 73 -0.13 12.41 -2.95
N GLU A 74 0.01 13.07 -1.82
CA GLU A 74 1.04 12.80 -0.83
C GLU A 74 0.45 11.98 0.33
N THR A 75 1.30 11.19 0.99
CA THR A 75 0.99 10.46 2.23
C THR A 75 -0.14 9.43 2.06
N VAL A 76 -0.04 8.57 1.03
CA VAL A 76 -1.08 7.57 0.70
C VAL A 76 -1.03 6.30 1.53
N GLU A 77 0.11 6.03 2.16
CA GLU A 77 0.46 4.79 2.83
C GLU A 77 -0.54 4.37 3.91
N HIS A 78 -1.00 5.28 4.78
CA HIS A 78 -1.94 4.92 5.85
C HIS A 78 -3.32 4.52 5.28
N CYS A 79 -3.84 5.30 4.33
CA CYS A 79 -5.12 4.99 3.70
C CYS A 79 -5.07 3.65 2.95
N LEU A 80 -3.98 3.42 2.19
CA LEU A 80 -3.78 2.15 1.48
C LEU A 80 -3.56 0.98 2.44
N SER A 81 -2.90 1.21 3.58
CA SER A 81 -2.73 0.21 4.62
C SER A 81 -4.07 -0.22 5.21
N ALA A 82 -4.96 0.75 5.50
CA ALA A 82 -6.31 0.45 6.00
C ALA A 82 -7.12 -0.35 4.97
N CYS A 83 -7.02 0.01 3.68
CA CYS A 83 -7.63 -0.75 2.60
C CYS A 83 -7.09 -2.19 2.55
N ALA A 84 -5.76 -2.36 2.60
CA ALA A 84 -5.12 -3.68 2.56
C ALA A 84 -5.50 -4.55 3.77
N GLY A 85 -5.46 -3.99 4.98
CA GLY A 85 -5.80 -4.67 6.22
C GLY A 85 -7.26 -5.13 6.31
N LEU A 86 -8.18 -4.31 5.80
CA LEU A 86 -9.61 -4.65 5.72
C LEU A 86 -9.98 -5.45 4.47
N GLY A 87 -9.02 -5.64 3.54
CA GLY A 87 -9.23 -6.38 2.32
C GLY A 87 -10.15 -5.66 1.31
N ILE A 88 -10.09 -4.34 1.23
CA ILE A 88 -10.76 -3.57 0.18
C ILE A 88 -9.97 -3.71 -1.12
N ASP A 89 -10.66 -4.12 -2.19
CA ASP A 89 -10.06 -4.33 -3.51
C ASP A 89 -10.36 -3.17 -4.46
N ASN A 90 -11.58 -2.64 -4.39
CA ASN A 90 -12.07 -1.59 -5.27
C ASN A 90 -12.56 -0.40 -4.45
N LEU A 91 -11.99 0.78 -4.68
CA LEU A 91 -12.35 2.00 -3.96
C LEU A 91 -11.99 3.24 -4.77
N GLN A 92 -12.87 4.23 -4.78
CA GLN A 92 -12.56 5.57 -5.27
C GLN A 92 -12.40 6.51 -4.07
N ILE A 93 -11.23 7.16 -3.99
CA ILE A 93 -10.83 8.05 -2.91
C ILE A 93 -10.77 9.46 -3.48
N GLU A 94 -11.81 10.26 -3.26
CA GLU A 94 -11.85 11.66 -3.68
C GLU A 94 -11.21 12.54 -2.59
N LEU A 95 -10.44 13.54 -2.98
CA LEU A 95 -9.86 14.51 -2.07
C LEU A 95 -9.78 15.90 -2.72
N ASN A 96 -10.01 16.94 -1.91
CA ASN A 96 -9.99 18.35 -2.35
C ASN A 96 -8.66 19.06 -2.03
N ALA A 97 -7.60 18.31 -1.72
CA ALA A 97 -6.25 18.83 -1.45
C ALA A 97 -5.19 17.86 -2.01
N ASP A 98 -3.91 18.20 -1.87
CA ASP A 98 -2.77 17.41 -2.36
C ASP A 98 -2.22 16.36 -1.39
N GLU A 99 -2.77 16.25 -0.19
CA GLU A 99 -2.31 15.34 0.85
C GLU A 99 -3.50 14.76 1.63
N LEU A 100 -3.43 13.47 1.98
CA LEU A 100 -4.44 12.81 2.83
C LEU A 100 -4.33 13.26 4.30
N PRO A 101 -5.44 13.26 5.05
CA PRO A 101 -5.42 13.65 6.45
C PRO A 101 -4.62 12.64 7.28
N SER A 102 -3.81 13.14 8.22
CA SER A 102 -3.06 12.30 9.18
C SER A 102 -3.94 11.75 10.31
N GLY A 103 -5.03 12.45 10.65
CA GLY A 103 -5.85 12.16 11.82
C GLY A 103 -5.01 12.11 13.09
N ASP A 104 -4.98 10.98 13.77
CA ASP A 104 -4.20 10.78 15.01
C ASP A 104 -2.79 10.21 14.75
N GLY A 105 -2.31 10.26 13.51
CA GLY A 105 -1.04 9.70 13.08
C GLY A 105 -1.06 8.18 12.82
N SER A 106 -2.21 7.51 13.03
CA SER A 106 -2.39 6.08 12.77
C SER A 106 -3.35 5.81 11.60
N CYS A 107 -3.73 4.54 11.39
CA CYS A 107 -4.75 4.16 10.40
C CYS A 107 -6.17 4.13 10.96
N LEU A 108 -6.38 4.42 12.26
CA LEU A 108 -7.70 4.35 12.87
C LEU A 108 -8.77 5.19 12.17
N PRO A 109 -8.52 6.45 11.76
CA PRO A 109 -9.54 7.26 11.08
C PRO A 109 -10.06 6.60 9.80
N PHE A 110 -9.16 6.09 8.96
CA PHE A 110 -9.52 5.37 7.74
C PHE A 110 -10.19 4.03 8.04
N THR A 111 -9.65 3.27 8.99
CA THR A 111 -10.18 1.95 9.36
C THR A 111 -11.60 2.04 9.88
N LYS A 112 -11.88 3.01 10.77
CA LYS A 112 -13.23 3.28 11.28
C LYS A 112 -14.18 3.70 10.17
N SER A 113 -13.78 4.65 9.32
CA SER A 113 -14.59 5.12 8.20
C SER A 113 -14.97 3.99 7.24
N LEU A 114 -14.00 3.13 6.88
CA LEU A 114 -14.23 1.97 6.01
C LEU A 114 -15.17 0.93 6.65
N ARG A 115 -15.10 0.75 7.98
CA ARG A 115 -16.02 -0.13 8.70
C ARG A 115 -17.44 0.45 8.78
N GLU A 116 -17.56 1.73 9.06
CA GLU A 116 -18.84 2.46 9.11
C GLU A 116 -19.54 2.44 7.74
N ALA A 117 -18.79 2.61 6.65
CA ALA A 117 -19.31 2.50 5.29
C ALA A 117 -19.88 1.12 4.93
N GLY A 118 -19.52 0.09 5.71
CA GLY A 118 -19.82 -1.32 5.48
C GLY A 118 -18.96 -1.92 4.37
N ILE A 119 -18.49 -3.15 4.53
CA ILE A 119 -17.71 -3.86 3.50
C ILE A 119 -18.60 -4.89 2.83
N THR A 120 -18.68 -4.86 1.50
CA THR A 120 -19.50 -5.78 0.70
C THR A 120 -18.68 -6.53 -0.33
N GLU A 121 -19.07 -7.76 -0.62
CA GLU A 121 -18.47 -8.59 -1.66
C GLU A 121 -19.08 -8.27 -3.03
N GLN A 122 -18.27 -8.40 -4.07
CA GLN A 122 -18.67 -8.21 -5.46
C GLN A 122 -18.61 -9.56 -6.17
N GLU A 123 -19.47 -9.82 -7.15
CA GLU A 123 -19.46 -11.07 -7.94
C GLU A 123 -18.29 -11.12 -8.94
N ALA A 124 -17.06 -11.01 -8.42
CA ALA A 124 -15.82 -11.06 -9.18
C ALA A 124 -14.73 -11.75 -8.34
N PRO A 125 -13.97 -12.70 -8.93
CA PRO A 125 -12.92 -13.38 -8.20
C PRO A 125 -11.78 -12.42 -7.84
N ARG A 126 -11.18 -12.65 -6.68
CA ARG A 126 -9.98 -11.94 -6.23
C ARG A 126 -8.73 -12.75 -6.57
N GLU A 127 -7.86 -12.21 -7.41
CA GLU A 127 -6.63 -12.88 -7.85
C GLU A 127 -5.41 -12.44 -7.01
N PRO A 128 -4.81 -13.34 -6.21
CA PRO A 128 -3.61 -13.02 -5.44
C PRO A 128 -2.32 -13.14 -6.23
N CYS A 129 -1.35 -12.31 -5.86
CA CYS A 129 0.07 -12.51 -6.13
C CYS A 129 0.64 -13.46 -5.08
N VAL A 130 0.81 -14.74 -5.43
CA VAL A 130 1.40 -15.74 -4.54
C VAL A 130 2.92 -15.74 -4.70
N ILE A 131 3.66 -15.51 -3.63
CA ILE A 131 5.12 -15.59 -3.66
C ILE A 131 5.52 -17.06 -3.86
N ARG A 132 6.09 -17.37 -5.03
CA ARG A 132 6.50 -18.75 -5.39
C ARG A 132 7.99 -19.02 -5.15
N GLU A 133 8.79 -17.97 -5.15
CA GLU A 133 10.24 -18.05 -5.01
C GLU A 133 10.73 -16.95 -4.07
N VAL A 134 11.89 -17.19 -3.45
CA VAL A 134 12.54 -16.17 -2.62
C VAL A 134 12.87 -14.94 -3.47
N LEU A 135 12.52 -13.77 -2.95
CA LEU A 135 12.88 -12.48 -3.50
C LEU A 135 13.51 -11.66 -2.37
N ARG A 136 14.72 -11.17 -2.61
CA ARG A 136 15.49 -10.39 -1.64
C ARG A 136 15.88 -9.06 -2.25
N VAL A 137 15.59 -7.96 -1.56
CA VAL A 137 16.04 -6.62 -1.92
C VAL A 137 16.77 -6.00 -0.74
N VAL A 138 17.88 -5.30 -1.02
CA VAL A 138 18.81 -4.78 -0.01
C VAL A 138 19.22 -3.36 -0.40
N ASP A 139 19.31 -2.48 0.59
CA ASP A 139 19.89 -1.14 0.47
C ASP A 139 20.67 -0.81 1.75
N GLY A 140 22.00 -0.75 1.65
CA GLY A 140 22.88 -0.61 2.81
C GLY A 140 22.69 -1.74 3.83
N ASP A 141 22.25 -1.38 5.05
CA ASP A 141 21.94 -2.29 6.16
C ASP A 141 20.44 -2.63 6.29
N SER A 142 19.63 -2.16 5.34
CA SER A 142 18.19 -2.41 5.27
C SER A 142 17.90 -3.53 4.28
N GLU A 143 16.93 -4.38 4.62
CA GLU A 143 16.63 -5.60 3.85
C GLU A 143 15.14 -5.94 3.88
N LEU A 144 14.64 -6.44 2.76
CA LEU A 144 13.35 -7.12 2.66
C LEU A 144 13.53 -8.47 1.96
N ILE A 145 12.94 -9.51 2.54
CA ILE A 145 12.90 -10.86 1.99
C ILE A 145 11.45 -11.32 1.90
N ALA A 146 10.95 -11.49 0.68
CA ALA A 146 9.68 -12.13 0.40
C ALA A 146 9.91 -13.61 0.10
N VAL A 147 9.18 -14.50 0.77
CA VAL A 147 9.31 -15.95 0.62
C VAL A 147 7.93 -16.63 0.51
N PRO A 148 7.88 -17.86 -0.03
CA PRO A 148 6.64 -18.61 -0.12
C PRO A 148 5.94 -18.81 1.24
N PRO A 149 4.60 -18.95 1.24
CA PRO A 149 3.87 -19.32 2.45
C PRO A 149 4.35 -20.68 2.95
N LEU A 150 4.29 -20.89 4.28
CA LEU A 150 4.62 -22.20 4.86
C LEU A 150 3.62 -23.28 4.43
N ASP A 151 2.34 -22.93 4.45
CA ASP A 151 1.25 -23.77 3.94
C ASP A 151 0.90 -23.30 2.51
N PRO A 152 1.03 -24.17 1.48
CA PRO A 152 0.59 -23.87 0.12
C PRO A 152 -0.89 -23.50 -0.02
N LYS A 153 -1.72 -23.81 0.98
CA LYS A 153 -3.15 -23.46 1.02
C LYS A 153 -3.43 -22.13 1.73
N SER A 154 -2.40 -21.48 2.28
CA SER A 154 -2.55 -20.18 2.92
C SER A 154 -3.07 -19.13 1.93
N GLU A 155 -3.99 -18.29 2.38
CA GLU A 155 -4.50 -17.14 1.62
C GLU A 155 -4.09 -15.80 2.26
N THR A 156 -3.16 -15.85 3.24
CA THR A 156 -2.75 -14.69 4.03
C THR A 156 -1.30 -14.29 3.76
N LEU A 157 -1.00 -13.04 4.05
CA LEU A 157 0.36 -12.54 4.18
C LEU A 157 0.78 -12.63 5.65
N GLU A 158 1.98 -13.13 5.92
CA GLU A 158 2.64 -12.95 7.22
C GLU A 158 3.76 -11.90 7.09
N VAL A 159 3.86 -11.00 8.06
CA VAL A 159 4.91 -9.98 8.07
C VAL A 159 5.66 -10.06 9.38
N SER A 160 6.99 -10.08 9.30
CA SER A 160 7.88 -9.88 10.45
C SER A 160 8.73 -8.65 10.17
N TYR A 161 8.79 -7.72 11.12
CA TYR A 161 9.56 -6.50 10.99
C TYR A 161 10.50 -6.34 12.17
N GLU A 162 11.76 -6.05 11.87
CA GLU A 162 12.81 -5.72 12.81
C GLU A 162 13.23 -4.25 12.61
N LEU A 163 12.97 -3.44 13.64
CA LEU A 163 13.40 -2.05 13.76
C LEU A 163 14.66 -1.99 14.62
N ASP A 164 15.65 -1.23 14.18
CA ASP A 164 16.91 -1.08 14.93
C ASP A 164 17.48 0.33 14.76
N TYR A 165 17.25 1.18 15.76
CA TYR A 165 17.85 2.51 15.90
C TYR A 165 19.14 2.49 16.73
N GLY A 166 19.62 1.32 17.16
CA GLY A 166 20.74 1.18 18.09
C GLY A 166 20.33 1.31 19.56
N ARG A 167 21.18 0.80 20.47
CA ARG A 167 20.87 0.71 21.91
C ARG A 167 20.79 2.04 22.64
N ASP A 168 21.54 3.03 22.17
CA ASP A 168 21.61 4.36 22.81
C ASP A 168 20.56 5.33 22.25
N ASN A 169 19.74 4.88 21.29
CA ASN A 169 18.65 5.67 20.74
C ASN A 169 17.35 5.41 21.53
N PRO A 170 16.54 6.44 21.84
CA PRO A 170 15.29 6.31 22.61
C PRO A 170 14.24 5.38 21.99
N ILE A 171 14.25 5.16 20.66
CA ILE A 171 13.37 4.20 19.98
C ILE A 171 13.86 2.76 20.18
N GLY A 172 15.18 2.58 20.19
CA GLY A 172 15.85 1.30 20.42
C GLY A 172 15.63 0.25 19.32
N HIS A 173 15.70 -1.01 19.74
CA HIS A 173 15.36 -2.17 18.93
C HIS A 173 13.93 -2.62 19.23
N GLN A 174 13.17 -2.90 18.18
CA GLN A 174 11.81 -3.43 18.29
C GLN A 174 11.59 -4.50 17.23
N ALA A 175 10.82 -5.55 17.56
CA ALA A 175 10.45 -6.56 16.59
C ALA A 175 8.98 -6.93 16.76
N TYR A 176 8.25 -7.03 15.65
CA TYR A 176 6.87 -7.48 15.66
C TYR A 176 6.60 -8.43 14.49
N ARG A 177 5.74 -9.42 14.73
CA ARG A 177 5.28 -10.37 13.71
C ARG A 177 3.77 -10.51 13.76
N VAL A 178 3.15 -10.56 12.59
CA VAL A 178 1.69 -10.63 12.46
C VAL A 178 1.29 -11.42 11.21
N THR A 179 0.22 -12.20 11.32
CA THR A 179 -0.53 -12.71 10.18
C THR A 179 -1.60 -11.69 9.82
N VAL A 180 -1.59 -11.19 8.59
CA VAL A 180 -2.47 -10.11 8.14
C VAL A 180 -3.87 -10.66 7.90
N THR A 181 -4.73 -10.50 8.90
CA THR A 181 -6.18 -10.66 8.83
C THR A 181 -6.83 -9.35 9.26
N SER A 182 -8.11 -9.14 8.95
CA SER A 182 -8.79 -7.90 9.35
C SER A 182 -8.86 -7.73 10.87
N GLU A 183 -9.18 -8.80 11.63
CA GLU A 183 -9.11 -8.75 13.10
C GLU A 183 -7.71 -8.38 13.62
N ASN A 184 -6.66 -9.02 13.10
CA ASN A 184 -5.30 -8.73 13.57
C ASN A 184 -4.88 -7.32 13.19
N TYR A 185 -5.22 -6.87 11.98
CA TYR A 185 -4.91 -5.51 11.53
C TYR A 185 -5.55 -4.46 12.44
N GLU A 186 -6.85 -4.59 12.70
CA GLU A 186 -7.60 -3.63 13.51
C GLU A 186 -7.13 -3.57 14.96
N ALA A 187 -6.88 -4.73 15.57
CA ALA A 187 -6.47 -4.79 16.97
C ALA A 187 -5.01 -4.39 17.18
N ASN A 188 -4.12 -4.71 16.23
CA ASN A 188 -2.68 -4.71 16.47
C ASN A 188 -1.87 -3.74 15.61
N LEU A 189 -2.38 -3.29 14.47
CA LEU A 189 -1.65 -2.44 13.53
C LEU A 189 -2.33 -1.08 13.36
N ALA A 190 -3.63 -1.07 13.09
CA ALA A 190 -4.38 0.16 12.84
C ALA A 190 -4.19 1.27 13.90
N PRO A 191 -4.05 0.96 15.21
CA PRO A 191 -3.81 1.98 16.24
C PRO A 191 -2.37 2.49 16.32
N ALA A 192 -1.40 1.89 15.64
CA ALA A 192 0.01 2.25 15.77
C ALA A 192 0.33 3.55 15.02
N ARG A 193 0.76 4.58 15.76
CA ARG A 193 1.00 5.92 15.22
C ARG A 193 2.37 6.09 14.59
N THR A 194 2.43 7.02 13.66
CA THR A 194 3.69 7.50 13.09
C THR A 194 4.56 8.15 14.16
N PHE A 195 5.86 8.18 13.90
CA PHE A 195 6.85 8.60 14.88
C PHE A 195 8.06 9.26 14.21
N VAL A 196 8.73 10.13 14.96
CA VAL A 196 9.97 10.80 14.54
C VAL A 196 10.89 10.97 15.75
N LEU A 197 12.19 11.12 15.49
CA LEU A 197 13.10 11.66 16.51
C LEU A 197 12.91 13.17 16.65
N ALA A 198 13.18 13.72 17.83
CA ALA A 198 13.04 15.15 18.09
C ALA A 198 13.91 16.00 17.15
N GLU A 199 15.13 15.56 16.83
CA GLU A 199 16.00 16.25 15.89
C GLU A 199 15.42 16.27 14.47
N GLU A 200 14.81 15.17 14.03
CA GLU A 200 14.15 15.08 12.73
C GLU A 200 12.87 15.94 12.67
N ALA A 201 12.14 16.04 13.79
CA ALA A 201 11.00 16.93 13.91
C ALA A 201 11.43 18.39 13.71
N GLU A 202 12.55 18.81 14.34
CA GLU A 202 13.08 20.16 14.18
C GLU A 202 13.58 20.43 12.76
N GLU A 203 14.20 19.45 12.09
CA GLU A 203 14.55 19.55 10.67
C GLU A 203 13.31 19.75 9.77
N LEU A 204 12.24 19.00 10.02
CA LEU A 204 10.98 19.14 9.27
C LEU A 204 10.34 20.51 9.51
N ARG A 205 10.32 20.98 10.76
CA ARG A 205 9.78 22.31 11.11
C ARG A 205 10.61 23.43 10.49
N ALA A 206 11.94 23.31 10.48
CA ALA A 206 12.83 24.26 9.82
C ALA A 206 12.61 24.31 8.30
N ALA A 207 12.18 23.19 7.69
CA ALA A 207 11.76 23.11 6.29
C ALA A 207 10.31 23.57 6.05
N GLY A 208 9.60 24.04 7.10
CA GLY A 208 8.22 24.52 7.01
C GLY A 208 7.17 23.40 6.94
N LEU A 209 7.53 22.17 7.30
CA LEU A 209 6.65 21.00 7.27
C LEU A 209 6.14 20.66 8.68
N GLY A 210 4.90 20.19 8.78
CA GLY A 210 4.34 19.71 10.05
C GLY A 210 4.16 20.79 11.12
N LEU A 211 4.14 22.07 10.74
CA LEU A 211 4.09 23.21 11.69
C LEU A 211 2.83 23.25 12.57
N HIS A 212 1.77 22.55 12.15
CA HIS A 212 0.50 22.47 12.86
C HIS A 212 0.42 21.27 13.82
N LEU A 213 1.39 20.35 13.76
CA LEU A 213 1.38 19.12 14.55
C LEU A 213 1.76 19.40 16.00
N THR A 214 1.10 18.67 16.89
CA THR A 214 1.37 18.63 18.32
C THR A 214 1.87 17.25 18.72
N TYR A 215 2.32 17.10 19.97
CA TYR A 215 2.73 15.79 20.49
C TYR A 215 1.57 14.79 20.56
N ASP A 216 0.31 15.22 20.53
CA ASP A 216 -0.85 14.33 20.49
C ASP A 216 -1.02 13.65 19.11
N ASP A 217 -0.60 14.32 18.03
CA ASP A 217 -0.79 13.90 16.65
C ASP A 217 0.27 12.89 16.17
N ILE A 218 1.47 12.94 16.76
CA ILE A 218 2.63 12.15 16.35
C ILE A 218 3.52 11.81 17.55
N LEU A 219 4.10 10.61 17.56
CA LEU A 219 5.07 10.22 18.57
C LEU A 219 6.43 10.88 18.30
N VAL A 220 6.81 11.85 19.12
CA VAL A 220 8.14 12.46 19.07
C VAL A 220 9.02 11.87 20.16
N PHE A 221 10.12 11.25 19.74
CA PHE A 221 11.11 10.66 20.66
C PHE A 221 12.24 11.65 20.92
N GLY A 222 12.28 12.18 22.15
CA GLY A 222 13.42 12.90 22.70
C GLY A 222 14.41 11.96 23.36
N LYS A 223 15.45 12.53 23.99
CA LYS A 223 16.55 11.76 24.62
C LYS A 223 16.08 10.74 25.66
N ASP A 224 15.03 11.08 26.41
CA ASP A 224 14.52 10.27 27.53
C ASP A 224 13.29 9.42 27.14
N GLY A 225 12.95 9.35 25.84
CA GLY A 225 11.78 8.63 25.33
C GLY A 225 10.74 9.55 24.68
N VAL A 226 9.48 9.11 24.66
CA VAL A 226 8.36 9.84 24.05
C VAL A 226 8.06 11.12 24.83
N ILE A 227 7.92 12.25 24.13
CA ILE A 227 7.61 13.57 24.70
C ILE A 227 6.09 13.77 24.73
N ASP A 228 5.56 14.16 25.90
CA ASP A 228 4.16 14.56 26.14
C ASP A 228 3.08 13.65 25.51
N ASN A 229 3.41 12.37 25.33
CA ASN A 229 2.51 11.35 24.79
C ASN A 229 2.90 9.98 25.39
N GLN A 230 2.06 8.97 25.21
CA GLN A 230 2.28 7.61 25.70
C GLN A 230 2.13 6.61 24.57
N LEU A 231 2.98 5.59 24.55
CA LEU A 231 2.86 4.50 23.59
C LEU A 231 1.57 3.70 23.82
N ARG A 232 0.86 3.38 22.74
CA ARG A 232 -0.28 2.45 22.70
C ARG A 232 0.20 1.00 22.77
N PHE A 233 1.41 0.73 22.28
CA PHE A 233 2.07 -0.57 22.34
C PHE A 233 3.56 -0.40 22.71
N PRO A 234 4.16 -1.32 23.48
CA PRO A 234 5.60 -1.27 23.75
C PRO A 234 6.47 -1.28 22.48
N ASP A 235 5.96 -1.88 21.40
CA ASP A 235 6.56 -2.05 20.08
C ASP A 235 5.81 -1.24 18.99
N GLU A 236 5.22 -0.09 19.35
CA GLU A 236 4.38 0.73 18.45
C GLU A 236 5.12 1.16 17.18
N CYS A 237 6.42 1.46 17.26
CA CYS A 237 7.20 1.88 16.09
C CYS A 237 7.37 0.73 15.08
N ALA A 238 7.65 -0.49 15.53
CA ALA A 238 7.71 -1.67 14.65
C ALA A 238 6.36 -1.99 14.02
N ARG A 239 5.26 -1.88 14.78
CA ARG A 239 3.89 -2.05 14.27
C ARG A 239 3.55 -1.01 13.21
N HIS A 240 3.92 0.25 13.45
CA HIS A 240 3.72 1.32 12.50
C HIS A 240 4.52 1.09 11.21
N LYS A 241 5.76 0.59 11.30
CA LYS A 241 6.52 0.21 10.10
C LYS A 241 5.90 -0.95 9.30
N ILE A 242 5.22 -1.88 9.97
CA ILE A 242 4.42 -2.91 9.28
C ILE A 242 3.20 -2.28 8.61
N LEU A 243 2.52 -1.35 9.29
CA LEU A 243 1.41 -0.58 8.72
C LEU A 243 1.85 0.14 7.44
N ASP A 244 2.98 0.86 7.45
CA ASP A 244 3.56 1.51 6.27
C ASP A 244 3.82 0.51 5.15
N LEU A 245 4.47 -0.61 5.49
CA LEU A 245 4.80 -1.66 4.55
C LEU A 245 3.55 -2.22 3.88
N LEU A 246 2.46 -2.47 4.63
CA LEU A 246 1.19 -2.92 4.05
C LEU A 246 0.59 -1.89 3.09
N GLY A 247 0.69 -0.60 3.41
CA GLY A 247 0.28 0.48 2.54
C GLY A 247 1.08 0.52 1.23
N ASP A 248 2.39 0.37 1.30
CA ASP A 248 3.25 0.32 0.12
C ASP A 248 3.01 -0.96 -0.71
N LEU A 249 2.85 -2.11 -0.06
CA LEU A 249 2.57 -3.38 -0.74
C LEU A 249 1.23 -3.34 -1.50
N ALA A 250 0.25 -2.57 -1.02
CA ALA A 250 -1.01 -2.36 -1.72
C ALA A 250 -0.84 -1.74 -3.12
N LEU A 251 0.28 -1.05 -3.38
CA LEU A 251 0.62 -0.52 -4.71
C LEU A 251 0.88 -1.61 -5.77
N LEU A 252 1.01 -2.87 -5.35
CA LEU A 252 0.94 -4.01 -6.28
C LEU A 252 -0.46 -4.17 -6.90
N GLY A 253 -1.51 -3.58 -6.31
CA GLY A 253 -2.87 -3.66 -6.82
C GLY A 253 -3.49 -5.06 -6.77
N GLN A 254 -2.86 -6.00 -6.06
CA GLN A 254 -3.30 -7.37 -5.83
C GLN A 254 -2.94 -7.77 -4.40
N PRO A 255 -3.73 -8.64 -3.73
CA PRO A 255 -3.31 -9.19 -2.45
C PRO A 255 -2.08 -10.08 -2.60
N ILE A 256 -1.19 -9.99 -1.63
CA ILE A 256 0.00 -10.82 -1.57
C ILE A 256 -0.26 -12.01 -0.66
N VAL A 257 0.18 -13.19 -1.08
CA VAL A 257 0.19 -14.41 -0.27
C VAL A 257 1.62 -14.89 -0.12
N GLY A 258 2.04 -15.11 1.12
CA GLY A 258 3.41 -15.51 1.44
C GLY A 258 3.88 -14.92 2.76
N ARG A 259 5.19 -14.78 2.92
CA ARG A 259 5.78 -14.21 4.12
C ARG A 259 6.81 -13.16 3.76
N ILE A 260 6.83 -12.05 4.48
CA ILE A 260 7.78 -10.97 4.30
C ILE A 260 8.54 -10.75 5.61
N PHE A 261 9.87 -10.74 5.52
CA PHE A 261 10.79 -10.36 6.58
C PHE A 261 11.40 -9.02 6.21
N ALA A 262 11.25 -8.04 7.09
CA ALA A 262 11.71 -6.68 6.91
C ALA A 262 12.69 -6.32 8.03
N ARG A 263 13.84 -5.75 7.68
CA ARG A 263 14.80 -5.21 8.63
C ARG A 263 15.13 -3.78 8.21
N LYS A 264 14.84 -2.82 9.09
CA LYS A 264 15.12 -1.38 8.91
C LYS A 264 14.56 -0.76 7.61
N SER A 265 13.62 -1.42 6.93
CA SER A 265 13.13 -0.98 5.62
C SER A 265 12.25 0.27 5.68
N GLY A 266 12.47 1.22 4.78
CA GLY A 266 11.57 2.35 4.54
C GLY A 266 10.84 2.26 3.20
N HIS A 267 10.02 3.26 2.88
CA HIS A 267 9.21 3.32 1.65
C HIS A 267 10.01 3.02 0.38
N ALA A 268 11.23 3.56 0.24
CA ALA A 268 12.06 3.34 -0.95
C ALA A 268 12.39 1.85 -1.18
N LEU A 269 12.73 1.11 -0.12
CA LEU A 269 13.02 -0.32 -0.19
C LEU A 269 11.74 -1.13 -0.37
N ASN A 270 10.63 -0.72 0.28
CA ASN A 270 9.31 -1.29 0.06
C ASN A 270 8.89 -1.19 -1.41
N HIS A 271 9.05 -0.02 -2.04
CA HIS A 271 8.75 0.20 -3.46
C HIS A 271 9.62 -0.65 -4.36
N THR A 272 10.90 -0.85 -3.99
CA THR A 272 11.80 -1.76 -4.73
C THR A 272 11.27 -3.19 -4.71
N LEU A 273 10.84 -3.68 -3.54
CA LEU A 273 10.20 -4.99 -3.43
C LEU A 273 8.95 -5.10 -4.31
N VAL A 274 8.07 -4.09 -4.26
CA VAL A 274 6.82 -4.08 -5.06
C VAL A 274 7.10 -4.10 -6.55
N ARG A 275 8.09 -3.34 -7.03
CA ARG A 275 8.52 -3.38 -8.44
C ARG A 275 9.00 -4.77 -8.84
N SER A 276 9.85 -5.39 -8.03
CA SER A 276 10.34 -6.74 -8.31
C SER A 276 9.25 -7.81 -8.26
N LEU A 277 8.24 -7.67 -7.38
CA LEU A 277 7.07 -8.54 -7.37
C LEU A 277 6.22 -8.37 -8.63
N ARG A 278 5.97 -7.12 -9.05
CA ARG A 278 5.24 -6.81 -10.29
C ARG A 278 5.92 -7.43 -11.50
N GLU A 279 7.24 -7.24 -11.65
CA GLU A 279 8.02 -7.81 -12.76
C GLU A 279 7.91 -9.34 -12.83
N ARG A 280 7.94 -10.02 -11.67
CA ARG A 280 7.77 -11.48 -11.60
C ARG A 280 6.35 -11.92 -11.97
N GLU A 281 5.33 -11.20 -11.52
CA GLU A 281 3.93 -11.48 -11.89
C GLU A 281 3.70 -11.29 -13.39
N ASP A 282 4.22 -10.21 -13.97
CA ASP A 282 4.10 -9.93 -15.40
C ASP A 282 4.82 -10.99 -16.24
N ALA A 283 6.02 -11.41 -15.84
CA ALA A 283 6.75 -12.49 -16.48
C ALA A 283 6.00 -13.83 -16.39
N ALA A 284 5.43 -14.15 -15.23
CA ALA A 284 4.63 -15.37 -15.03
C ALA A 284 3.36 -15.37 -15.89
N ARG A 285 2.68 -14.22 -16.00
CA ARG A 285 1.50 -14.04 -16.87
C ARG A 285 1.86 -14.22 -18.34
N GLN A 286 2.95 -13.60 -18.80
CA GLN A 286 3.44 -13.76 -20.17
C GLN A 286 3.80 -15.21 -20.48
N ALA A 287 4.51 -15.89 -19.58
CA ALA A 287 4.85 -17.30 -19.75
C ALA A 287 3.60 -18.18 -19.82
N SER A 288 2.59 -17.92 -18.98
CA SER A 288 1.31 -18.65 -19.02
C SER A 288 0.51 -18.39 -20.30
N ALA A 289 0.56 -17.17 -20.85
CA ALA A 289 -0.10 -16.84 -22.11
C ALA A 289 0.55 -17.56 -23.31
N LEU A 290 1.87 -17.78 -23.26
CA LEU A 290 2.61 -18.51 -24.30
C LEU A 290 2.41 -20.03 -24.24
N THR A 291 2.06 -20.59 -23.08
CA THR A 291 1.81 -22.04 -22.90
C THR A 291 0.33 -22.41 -22.91
N GLY A 292 -0.57 -21.42 -22.89
CA GLY A 292 -2.02 -21.63 -22.98
C GLY A 292 -2.48 -22.07 -24.39
N PRO A 293 -3.70 -22.64 -24.50
CA PRO A 293 -4.29 -22.90 -25.81
C PRO A 293 -4.42 -21.58 -26.60
N PRO A 294 -4.15 -21.58 -27.91
CA PRO A 294 -4.17 -20.35 -28.71
C PRO A 294 -5.55 -19.67 -28.65
N GLU A 295 -5.59 -18.39 -28.27
CA GLU A 295 -6.84 -17.59 -28.22
C GLU A 295 -7.52 -17.46 -29.60
N ILE A 296 -6.74 -17.64 -30.67
CA ILE A 296 -7.20 -17.59 -32.05
C ILE A 296 -6.78 -18.89 -32.72
N ASP A 297 -7.76 -19.73 -33.02
CA ASP A 297 -7.52 -20.93 -33.81
C ASP A 297 -7.18 -20.58 -35.28
N ILE A 298 -6.59 -21.54 -35.98
CA ILE A 298 -6.21 -21.37 -37.39
C ILE A 298 -7.39 -20.99 -38.30
N ARG A 299 -8.62 -21.43 -37.98
CA ARG A 299 -9.83 -21.13 -38.75
C ARG A 299 -10.31 -19.70 -38.54
N ARG A 300 -10.02 -19.11 -37.38
CA ARG A 300 -10.32 -17.72 -37.03
C ARG A 300 -9.25 -16.79 -37.60
N LEU A 301 -7.97 -17.18 -37.58
CA LEU A 301 -6.91 -16.48 -38.30
C LEU A 301 -7.19 -16.42 -39.81
N GLN A 302 -7.60 -17.54 -40.43
CA GLN A 302 -7.97 -17.59 -41.86
C GLN A 302 -9.15 -16.68 -42.25
N ARG A 303 -10.04 -16.34 -41.30
CA ARG A 303 -11.15 -15.40 -41.53
C ARG A 303 -10.73 -13.94 -41.37
N ILE A 304 -9.74 -13.66 -40.52
CA ILE A 304 -9.27 -12.30 -40.21
C ILE A 304 -8.17 -11.86 -41.19
N LEU A 305 -7.30 -12.79 -41.57
CA LEU A 305 -6.24 -12.60 -42.55
C LEU A 305 -6.64 -13.32 -43.84
N PRO A 306 -7.24 -12.62 -44.82
CA PRO A 306 -7.58 -13.20 -46.11
C PRO A 306 -6.29 -13.35 -46.94
N HIS A 307 -5.39 -14.24 -46.52
CA HIS A 307 -4.26 -14.59 -47.35
C HIS A 307 -4.79 -15.44 -48.51
N ARG A 308 -4.64 -14.91 -49.74
CA ARG A 308 -4.85 -15.70 -50.95
C ARG A 308 -3.73 -16.74 -51.07
N TYR A 309 -4.08 -17.93 -51.53
CA TYR A 309 -3.17 -18.95 -52.10
C TYR A 309 -2.02 -18.24 -52.86
N PRO A 310 -0.72 -18.44 -52.50
CA PRO A 310 -0.08 -19.74 -52.30
C PRO A 310 0.86 -19.87 -51.07
N PHE A 311 0.76 -19.03 -50.03
CA PHE A 311 1.67 -19.07 -48.87
C PHE A 311 1.50 -20.30 -47.93
N LEU A 312 0.57 -21.22 -48.24
CA LEU A 312 0.31 -22.47 -47.51
C LEU A 312 1.33 -23.60 -47.78
N MET A 313 2.35 -23.38 -48.61
CA MET A 313 3.35 -24.43 -48.94
C MET A 313 4.72 -24.26 -48.26
N ILE A 314 4.90 -23.26 -47.39
CA ILE A 314 6.14 -23.04 -46.62
C ILE A 314 5.87 -23.37 -45.15
N ASP A 315 5.44 -24.60 -44.88
CA ASP A 315 5.50 -25.24 -43.56
C ASP A 315 5.06 -26.70 -43.73
N ARG A 316 5.94 -27.47 -44.38
CA ARG A 316 5.95 -28.93 -44.24
C ARG A 316 7.19 -29.34 -43.47
#